data_AF-A0A924W327-F1
#
_entry.id   AF-A0A924W327-F1
#
_cell.length_a   1.000
_cell.length_b   1.000
_cell.length_c   1.000
_cell.angle_alpha   90.00
_cell.angle_beta   90.00
_cell.angle_gamma   90.00
#
_symmetry.space_group_name_H-M   'P 1'
#
loop_
_entity.id
_entity.type
_entity.pdbx_description
1 polymer ?
#
loop_
_entity_poly.entity_id
_entity_poly.type
_entity_poly.pdbx_seq_one_letter_code
_entity_poly.pdbx_strand_id
1 'polypeptide(L)'
;MKRFRSFFRLMMVSVVAAATLFAGSQSFAADKLHLKDGKVLEGSIVAEGKGWVQFTYSIAGIEQTRMFLDNEYKQVEKDATVKSVVATDKNAGVAASSEKKPGVTRVAILNFGPPSDWSEQCGNMVGVEISAEAYKNAIPMLKKQNVDVVVIRVNSGGGYTLEMERFQDLFHNEYKKNFRTVAWIESAISAAAMSPWVIEEFYFMKKGNMGACTEWSGALQASKDVRLAMILHKMEVASSKGGHNPFIMRAMQIQQGLSVTKDPVTGKITWFDNTTSGKKIINPDNGVLTINSIDAVEYGLARAIADNTQELCRAMLGENAEYEIIAQDVSAYVDNFMREQTKAEKTAVEVAIKYTRAVALAQAVQDKQERGAQVNIAKKQLAQLRKWVKMNPNMEFHLANQIGALLDEEWFRIQEEMLRDLLK
;
A
#
# COMPACT_ATOMS: atom_id res chain seq x y z
N MET A 1 -5.69 -11.71 -48.76
CA MET A 1 -6.09 -13.04 -48.21
C MET A 1 -4.95 -14.02 -48.45
N LYS A 2 -4.68 -14.94 -47.49
CA LYS A 2 -3.45 -15.78 -47.42
C LYS A 2 -2.19 -14.91 -47.15
N ARG A 3 -1.20 -15.30 -46.33
CA ARG A 3 -0.84 -16.58 -45.70
C ARG A 3 -0.27 -16.35 -44.28
N PHE A 4 -0.42 -17.36 -43.40
CA PHE A 4 0.45 -17.83 -42.30
C PHE A 4 1.42 -16.84 -41.61
N ARG A 5 1.39 -16.63 -40.28
CA ARG A 5 1.60 -17.56 -39.13
C ARG A 5 2.95 -18.29 -39.09
N SER A 6 3.54 -18.31 -37.89
CA SER A 6 4.69 -19.12 -37.42
C SER A 6 6.11 -18.63 -37.75
N PHE A 7 6.73 -17.93 -36.77
CA PHE A 7 8.16 -18.12 -36.49
C PHE A 7 8.45 -17.96 -34.97
N PHE A 8 7.96 -18.92 -34.18
CA PHE A 8 8.10 -18.93 -32.72
C PHE A 8 8.48 -20.35 -32.27
N ARG A 9 9.79 -20.69 -32.23
CA ARG A 9 10.43 -21.86 -31.54
C ARG A 9 11.89 -22.08 -31.96
N LEU A 10 12.82 -21.95 -31.02
CA LEU A 10 14.13 -22.63 -30.83
C LEU A 10 14.66 -22.08 -29.47
N MET A 11 14.70 -22.80 -28.35
CA MET A 11 15.64 -23.87 -27.90
C MET A 11 17.13 -23.44 -28.02
N MET A 12 17.94 -23.36 -26.93
CA MET A 12 18.46 -24.42 -26.01
C MET A 12 19.29 -25.50 -26.73
N VAL A 13 20.44 -26.01 -26.25
CA VAL A 13 21.16 -25.88 -24.94
C VAL A 13 22.46 -25.03 -25.09
N SER A 14 23.65 -25.11 -24.44
CA SER A 14 24.38 -25.92 -23.39
C SER A 14 25.53 -25.01 -22.83
N VAL A 15 25.99 -25.00 -21.55
CA VAL A 15 26.65 -26.00 -20.64
C VAL A 15 28.14 -26.28 -20.99
N VAL A 16 29.18 -26.25 -20.11
CA VAL A 16 29.47 -25.73 -18.73
C VAL A 16 31.02 -25.77 -18.53
N ALA A 17 31.62 -24.90 -17.67
CA ALA A 17 32.76 -25.17 -16.72
C ALA A 17 33.60 -23.91 -16.40
N ALA A 18 34.40 -23.81 -15.32
CA ALA A 18 34.27 -24.27 -13.91
C ALA A 18 35.46 -23.72 -13.07
N ALA A 19 35.21 -23.18 -11.87
CA ALA A 19 36.21 -22.99 -10.80
C ALA A 19 35.51 -22.72 -9.45
N THR A 20 36.06 -23.25 -8.35
CA THR A 20 35.50 -23.16 -6.99
C THR A 20 36.49 -22.53 -5.99
N LEU A 21 35.99 -22.03 -4.86
CA LEU A 21 36.63 -22.16 -3.55
C LEU A 21 35.60 -21.94 -2.41
N PHE A 22 35.94 -22.33 -1.19
CA PHE A 22 35.00 -22.61 -0.10
C PHE A 22 34.73 -21.43 0.86
N ALA A 23 33.49 -21.40 1.38
CA ALA A 23 33.18 -20.94 2.74
C ALA A 23 32.22 -21.98 3.37
N GLY A 24 32.39 -22.28 4.66
CA GLY A 24 31.71 -23.42 5.30
C GLY A 24 30.27 -23.13 5.70
N SER A 25 29.36 -24.06 5.42
CA SER A 25 27.98 -24.03 5.92
C SER A 25 27.93 -24.44 7.40
N GLN A 26 27.39 -23.58 8.26
CA GLN A 26 26.84 -24.03 9.53
C GLN A 26 25.53 -24.76 9.23
N SER A 27 25.48 -26.07 9.51
CA SER A 27 24.25 -26.85 9.44
C SER A 27 23.39 -26.50 10.67
N PHE A 28 22.63 -25.42 10.56
CA PHE A 28 21.41 -25.26 11.35
C PHE A 28 20.42 -26.35 10.93
N ALA A 29 19.70 -26.93 11.89
CA ALA A 29 18.61 -27.84 11.59
C ALA A 29 17.48 -27.05 10.91
N ALA A 30 17.04 -27.53 9.75
CA ALA A 30 16.07 -26.86 8.90
C ALA A 30 14.83 -27.74 8.73
N ASP A 31 13.66 -27.12 8.65
CA ASP A 31 12.43 -27.81 8.28
C ASP A 31 12.58 -28.43 6.87
N LYS A 32 11.82 -29.48 6.58
CA LYS A 32 11.83 -30.15 5.27
C LYS A 32 10.43 -30.26 4.68
N LEU A 33 10.27 -29.74 3.47
CA LEU A 33 9.03 -29.83 2.70
C LEU A 33 9.19 -30.88 1.58
N HIS A 34 8.46 -31.98 1.70
CA HIS A 34 8.49 -33.08 0.75
C HIS A 34 7.41 -32.89 -0.30
N LEU A 35 7.79 -32.63 -1.56
CA LEU A 35 6.88 -32.37 -2.67
C LEU A 35 6.38 -33.66 -3.33
N LYS A 36 5.20 -33.61 -3.97
CA LYS A 36 4.62 -34.78 -4.66
C LYS A 36 5.35 -35.16 -5.96
N ASP A 37 6.20 -34.28 -6.47
CA ASP A 37 7.11 -34.57 -7.59
C ASP A 37 8.42 -35.29 -7.14
N GLY A 38 8.55 -35.58 -5.84
CA GLY A 38 9.69 -36.29 -5.25
C GLY A 38 10.83 -35.40 -4.78
N LYS A 39 10.76 -34.08 -4.96
CA LYS A 39 11.74 -33.15 -4.39
C LYS A 39 11.55 -33.01 -2.87
N VAL A 40 12.66 -32.72 -2.18
CA VAL A 40 12.64 -32.24 -0.79
C VAL A 40 13.28 -30.84 -0.79
N LEU A 41 12.62 -29.88 -0.16
CA LEU A 41 13.15 -28.54 0.05
C LEU A 41 13.53 -28.41 1.53
N GLU A 42 14.76 -28.01 1.82
CA GLU A 42 15.23 -27.72 3.17
C GLU A 42 15.17 -26.20 3.40
N GLY A 43 14.67 -25.78 4.56
CA GLY A 43 14.34 -24.37 4.78
C GLY A 43 13.61 -24.09 6.09
N SER A 44 12.62 -23.20 6.06
CA SER A 44 11.82 -22.84 7.24
C SER A 44 10.36 -22.54 6.89
N ILE A 45 9.45 -22.95 7.75
CA ILE A 45 8.02 -22.64 7.63
C ILE A 45 7.77 -21.21 8.12
N VAL A 46 7.31 -20.35 7.22
CA VAL A 46 6.92 -18.96 7.52
C VAL A 46 5.51 -18.92 8.11
N ALA A 47 4.60 -19.70 7.53
CA ALA A 47 3.22 -19.84 7.98
C ALA A 47 2.62 -21.16 7.47
N GLU A 48 1.57 -21.65 8.12
CA GLU A 48 0.83 -22.84 7.69
C GLU A 48 -0.67 -22.69 7.93
N GLY A 49 -1.47 -23.44 7.19
CA GLY A 49 -2.90 -23.50 7.38
C GLY A 49 -3.51 -24.77 6.79
N LYS A 50 -4.80 -25.01 7.05
CA LYS A 50 -5.50 -26.16 6.48
C LYS A 50 -5.59 -25.99 4.96
N GLY A 51 -4.81 -26.77 4.21
CA GLY A 51 -4.75 -26.72 2.74
C GLY A 51 -3.44 -26.20 2.16
N TRP A 52 -2.50 -25.67 2.97
CA TRP A 52 -1.31 -24.98 2.48
C TRP A 52 -0.19 -24.79 3.52
N VAL A 53 1.04 -24.63 3.03
CA VAL A 53 2.22 -24.21 3.80
C VAL A 53 3.01 -23.14 3.04
N GLN A 54 3.42 -22.07 3.71
CA GLN A 54 4.33 -21.05 3.18
C GLN A 54 5.73 -21.33 3.70
N PHE A 55 6.66 -21.57 2.77
CA PHE A 55 7.98 -22.14 3.04
C PHE A 55 9.07 -21.29 2.37
N THR A 56 10.10 -20.93 3.12
CA THR A 56 11.30 -20.26 2.62
C THR A 56 12.42 -21.28 2.48
N TYR A 57 13.03 -21.36 1.30
CA TYR A 57 14.09 -22.31 0.97
C TYR A 57 15.12 -21.64 0.05
N SER A 58 16.35 -22.15 0.02
CA SER A 58 17.42 -21.61 -0.84
C SER A 58 17.69 -22.52 -2.05
N ILE A 59 17.79 -21.93 -3.24
CA ILE A 59 18.33 -22.60 -4.43
C ILE A 59 19.54 -21.81 -4.91
N ALA A 60 20.70 -22.49 -4.99
CA ALA A 60 21.98 -21.90 -5.40
C ALA A 60 22.37 -20.62 -4.64
N GLY A 61 21.98 -20.50 -3.37
CA GLY A 61 22.26 -19.34 -2.51
C GLY A 61 21.24 -18.20 -2.63
N ILE A 62 20.20 -18.35 -3.45
CA ILE A 62 19.09 -17.40 -3.55
C ILE A 62 17.91 -17.95 -2.75
N GLU A 63 17.50 -17.22 -1.72
CA GLU A 63 16.29 -17.53 -0.95
C GLU A 63 15.01 -17.26 -1.76
N GLN A 64 14.05 -18.16 -1.62
CA GLN A 64 12.73 -18.08 -2.25
C GLN A 64 11.67 -18.43 -1.21
N THR A 65 10.68 -17.57 -1.04
CA THR A 65 9.50 -17.82 -0.19
C THR A 65 8.32 -18.14 -1.08
N ARG A 66 7.73 -19.33 -0.93
CA ARG A 66 6.59 -19.79 -1.74
C ARG A 66 5.52 -20.44 -0.87
N MET A 67 4.26 -20.20 -1.23
CA MET A 67 3.14 -21.01 -0.74
C MET A 67 2.99 -22.28 -1.60
N PHE A 68 2.86 -23.42 -0.93
CA PHE A 68 2.57 -24.72 -1.52
C PHE A 68 1.22 -25.21 -0.99
N LEU A 69 0.37 -25.71 -1.88
CA LEU A 69 -0.97 -26.22 -1.54
C LEU A 69 -0.95 -27.74 -1.30
N ASP A 70 -1.98 -28.28 -0.64
CA ASP A 70 -2.14 -29.72 -0.33
C ASP A 70 -2.08 -30.66 -1.56
N ASN A 71 -2.19 -30.13 -2.79
CA ASN A 71 -1.99 -30.89 -4.03
C ASN A 71 -0.52 -30.89 -4.52
N GLU A 72 0.33 -29.99 -4.04
CA GLU A 72 1.75 -29.85 -4.41
C GLU A 72 2.70 -30.57 -3.45
N TYR A 73 2.43 -30.57 -2.14
CA TYR A 73 3.27 -31.22 -1.13
C TYR A 73 2.64 -32.49 -0.52
N LYS A 74 3.49 -33.40 -0.06
CA LYS A 74 3.13 -34.72 0.51
C LYS A 74 3.22 -34.72 2.04
N GLN A 75 4.27 -34.10 2.58
CA GLN A 75 4.63 -34.15 4.00
C GLN A 75 5.46 -32.92 4.36
N VAL A 76 5.32 -32.46 5.61
CA VAL A 76 6.18 -31.45 6.22
C VAL A 76 6.85 -32.09 7.43
N GLU A 77 8.17 -32.06 7.47
CA GLU A 77 8.96 -32.45 8.65
C GLU A 77 9.46 -31.16 9.31
N LYS A 78 9.08 -30.97 10.58
CA LYS A 78 9.48 -29.81 11.38
C LYS A 78 10.63 -30.20 12.28
N ASP A 79 11.65 -29.35 12.42
CA ASP A 79 12.60 -29.56 13.51
C ASP A 79 11.99 -29.16 14.86
N ALA A 80 12.29 -29.93 15.92
CA ALA A 80 11.56 -29.91 17.18
C ALA A 80 11.99 -28.78 18.14
N THR A 81 12.51 -27.66 17.62
CA THR A 81 13.25 -26.67 18.42
C THR A 81 12.66 -25.25 18.39
N VAL A 82 11.62 -24.96 17.60
CA VAL A 82 10.91 -23.67 17.61
C VAL A 82 9.41 -23.84 17.90
N LYS A 83 8.94 -23.30 19.03
CA LYS A 83 7.51 -23.19 19.33
C LYS A 83 6.91 -22.06 18.50
N SER A 84 6.13 -22.39 17.48
CA SER A 84 5.33 -21.39 16.75
C SER A 84 4.28 -20.77 17.67
N VAL A 85 4.16 -19.44 17.64
CA VAL A 85 3.08 -18.72 18.35
C VAL A 85 1.82 -18.81 17.49
N VAL A 86 0.99 -19.82 17.78
CA VAL A 86 -0.32 -19.96 17.13
C VAL A 86 -1.21 -18.78 17.55
N ALA A 87 -1.38 -17.82 16.63
CA ALA A 87 -2.11 -16.58 16.88
C ALA A 87 -3.64 -16.76 16.90
N THR A 88 -4.15 -17.42 17.93
CA THR A 88 -5.56 -17.32 18.32
C THR A 88 -5.73 -16.32 19.45
N ASP A 89 -5.91 -15.04 19.13
CA ASP A 89 -6.82 -14.23 19.94
C ASP A 89 -7.49 -13.07 19.19
N LYS A 90 -8.71 -12.73 19.62
CA LYS A 90 -9.52 -11.62 19.11
C LYS A 90 -9.43 -10.42 20.05
N ASN A 91 -8.24 -9.87 20.22
CA ASN A 91 -7.99 -8.47 20.58
C ASN A 91 -6.49 -8.19 20.48
N ALA A 92 -6.07 -7.42 19.48
CA ALA A 92 -4.73 -6.85 19.44
C ALA A 92 -4.64 -5.71 20.48
N GLY A 93 -4.47 -6.09 21.74
CA GLY A 93 -4.30 -5.14 22.84
C GLY A 93 -3.02 -4.35 22.66
N VAL A 94 -3.15 -3.10 22.19
CA VAL A 94 -2.04 -2.15 21.98
C VAL A 94 -1.10 -2.21 23.17
N ALA A 95 0.18 -2.46 22.92
CA ALA A 95 1.14 -2.78 23.98
C ALA A 95 1.15 -1.72 25.10
N ALA A 96 1.49 -2.13 26.32
CA ALA A 96 1.78 -1.17 27.38
C ALA A 96 3.01 -0.35 26.95
N SER A 97 2.93 0.97 27.05
CA SER A 97 4.02 1.83 26.60
C SER A 97 5.24 1.64 27.49
N SER A 98 6.37 1.25 26.88
CA SER A 98 7.67 1.30 27.54
C SER A 98 7.94 2.72 28.02
N GLU A 99 8.59 2.85 29.18
CA GLU A 99 9.02 4.14 29.71
C GLU A 99 9.96 4.85 28.73
N LYS A 100 9.77 6.15 28.52
CA LYS A 100 10.58 6.90 27.54
C LYS A 100 11.95 7.22 28.13
N LYS A 101 12.98 6.57 27.60
CA LYS A 101 14.38 6.89 27.89
C LYS A 101 14.68 8.36 27.58
N PRO A 102 15.35 9.12 28.48
CA PRO A 102 15.83 10.46 28.18
C PRO A 102 16.78 10.45 26.97
N GLY A 103 16.71 11.49 26.13
CA GLY A 103 17.57 11.65 24.94
C GLY A 103 17.19 10.81 23.71
N VAL A 104 16.47 9.70 23.89
CA VAL A 104 16.12 8.78 22.80
C VAL A 104 14.89 9.26 22.02
N THR A 105 15.02 9.36 20.70
CA THR A 105 13.91 9.72 19.79
C THR A 105 13.05 8.49 19.47
N ARG A 106 11.74 8.56 19.71
CA ARG A 106 10.82 7.44 19.43
C ARG A 106 10.19 7.59 18.05
N VAL A 107 10.54 6.69 17.13
CA VAL A 107 10.14 6.73 15.72
C VAL A 107 9.11 5.64 15.44
N ALA A 108 7.99 6.01 14.83
CA ALA A 108 7.03 5.07 14.23
C ALA A 108 7.13 5.12 12.70
N ILE A 109 6.93 3.99 12.04
CA ILE A 109 6.84 3.91 10.57
C ILE A 109 5.44 3.37 10.23
N LEU A 110 4.72 4.05 9.35
CA LEU A 110 3.42 3.62 8.84
C LEU A 110 3.50 3.49 7.31
N ASN A 111 3.00 2.37 6.79
CA ASN A 111 3.05 2.04 5.36
C ASN A 111 1.89 2.70 4.60
N PHE A 112 2.21 3.64 3.72
CA PHE A 112 1.27 4.25 2.78
C PHE A 112 1.31 3.43 1.49
N GLY A 113 0.60 2.30 1.52
CA GLY A 113 0.74 1.22 0.55
C GLY A 113 1.83 0.21 0.96
N PRO A 114 1.72 -1.04 0.50
CA PRO A 114 2.59 -2.13 0.92
C PRO A 114 4.04 -1.95 0.43
N PRO A 115 5.06 -2.09 1.31
CA PRO A 115 6.45 -2.32 0.92
C PRO A 115 6.60 -3.35 -0.20
N SER A 116 7.58 -3.15 -1.10
CA SER A 116 7.84 -4.07 -2.22
C SER A 116 8.06 -5.52 -1.78
N ASP A 117 8.56 -5.73 -0.56
CA ASP A 117 8.72 -6.98 0.17
C ASP A 117 7.43 -7.85 0.18
N TRP A 118 6.25 -7.22 0.12
CA TRP A 118 4.94 -7.88 0.12
C TRP A 118 3.88 -7.20 -0.76
N SER A 119 4.28 -6.37 -1.72
CA SER A 119 3.38 -5.61 -2.59
C SER A 119 2.52 -6.48 -3.52
N GLU A 120 2.92 -7.73 -3.78
CA GLU A 120 2.08 -8.70 -4.50
C GLU A 120 0.90 -9.25 -3.66
N GLN A 121 1.00 -9.16 -2.33
CA GLN A 121 0.01 -9.72 -1.39
C GLN A 121 -1.18 -8.79 -1.16
N CYS A 122 -0.98 -7.48 -1.36
CA CYS A 122 -1.88 -6.41 -0.96
C CYS A 122 -2.03 -5.40 -2.10
N GLY A 123 -3.23 -4.88 -2.32
CA GLY A 123 -3.41 -3.72 -3.19
C GLY A 123 -2.79 -2.47 -2.58
N ASN A 124 -2.65 -1.43 -3.39
CA ASN A 124 -1.97 -0.19 -3.02
C ASN A 124 -2.75 1.06 -3.43
N MET A 125 -4.07 0.97 -3.61
CA MET A 125 -4.86 2.07 -4.13
C MET A 125 -5.28 3.05 -3.03
N VAL A 126 -4.98 4.33 -3.24
CA VAL A 126 -5.38 5.43 -2.37
C VAL A 126 -6.91 5.56 -2.38
N GLY A 127 -7.51 5.39 -1.21
CA GLY A 127 -8.95 5.35 -1.02
C GLY A 127 -9.59 3.96 -1.10
N VAL A 128 -8.85 2.88 -1.39
CA VAL A 128 -9.35 1.49 -1.31
C VAL A 128 -8.65 0.78 -0.14
N GLU A 129 -7.39 0.39 -0.29
CA GLU A 129 -6.56 -0.06 0.82
C GLU A 129 -6.11 1.09 1.71
N ILE A 130 -5.51 2.11 1.09
CA ILE A 130 -4.83 3.18 1.81
C ILE A 130 -5.87 4.24 2.13
N SER A 131 -6.44 4.18 3.34
CA SER A 131 -7.47 5.13 3.80
C SER A 131 -7.01 6.03 4.94
N ALA A 132 -7.42 7.29 4.88
CA ALA A 132 -7.17 8.30 5.90
C ALA A 132 -7.82 7.92 7.23
N GLU A 133 -8.91 7.15 7.24
CA GLU A 133 -9.57 6.71 8.48
C GLU A 133 -8.69 5.73 9.27
N ALA A 134 -7.93 4.84 8.61
CA ALA A 134 -6.98 3.96 9.29
C ALA A 134 -5.83 4.77 9.94
N TYR A 135 -5.33 5.78 9.25
CA TYR A 135 -4.31 6.69 9.79
C TYR A 135 -4.87 7.55 10.94
N LYS A 136 -6.10 8.03 10.84
CA LYS A 136 -6.75 8.79 11.92
C LYS A 136 -6.89 7.97 13.20
N ASN A 137 -7.29 6.71 13.08
CA ASN A 137 -7.38 5.77 14.20
C ASN A 137 -6.01 5.36 14.78
N ALA A 138 -4.93 5.45 14.00
CA ALA A 138 -3.56 5.26 14.50
C ALA A 138 -3.10 6.40 15.44
N ILE A 139 -3.56 7.64 15.29
CA ILE A 139 -3.13 8.80 16.12
C ILE A 139 -3.20 8.54 17.63
N PRO A 140 -4.32 8.09 18.24
CA PRO A 140 -4.37 7.78 19.67
C PRO A 140 -3.43 6.64 20.08
N MET A 141 -3.15 5.68 19.19
CA MET A 141 -2.24 4.56 19.46
C MET A 141 -0.78 5.04 19.50
N LEU A 142 -0.37 5.87 18.53
CA LEU A 142 0.93 6.55 18.48
C LEU A 142 1.15 7.42 19.73
N LYS A 143 0.14 8.20 20.13
CA LYS A 143 0.15 9.02 21.35
C LYS A 143 0.36 8.19 22.61
N LYS A 144 -0.37 7.09 22.77
CA LYS A 144 -0.22 6.17 23.92
C LYS A 144 1.24 5.68 24.06
N GLN A 145 1.95 5.51 22.95
CA GLN A 145 3.33 5.06 22.89
C GLN A 145 4.39 6.17 22.93
N ASN A 146 4.00 7.43 23.10
CA ASN A 146 4.90 8.59 23.16
C ASN A 146 5.83 8.71 21.94
N VAL A 147 5.29 8.44 20.74
CA VAL A 147 5.97 8.65 19.45
C VAL A 147 6.34 10.12 19.28
N ASP A 148 7.58 10.41 18.87
CA ASP A 148 8.07 11.75 18.51
C ASP A 148 7.97 12.01 17.01
N VAL A 149 8.32 10.99 16.21
CA VAL A 149 8.42 11.08 14.75
C VAL A 149 7.57 10.00 14.10
N VAL A 150 6.73 10.39 13.13
CA VAL A 150 6.01 9.47 12.26
C VAL A 150 6.59 9.55 10.86
N VAL A 151 7.14 8.43 10.38
CA VAL A 151 7.53 8.21 9.00
C VAL A 151 6.34 7.61 8.23
N ILE A 152 5.92 8.29 7.16
CA ILE A 152 4.94 7.83 6.18
C ILE A 152 5.73 7.20 5.03
N ARG A 153 5.83 5.86 4.99
CA ARG A 153 6.60 5.12 3.98
C ARG A 153 5.73 4.85 2.75
N VAL A 154 5.97 5.53 1.63
CA VAL A 154 5.06 5.59 0.47
C VAL A 154 5.46 4.61 -0.63
N ASN A 155 4.57 3.65 -0.93
CA ASN A 155 4.66 2.75 -2.09
C ASN A 155 3.28 2.52 -2.74
N SER A 156 2.87 3.40 -3.66
CA SER A 156 1.53 3.36 -4.25
C SER A 156 1.46 3.97 -5.66
N GLY A 157 0.64 3.37 -6.51
CA GLY A 157 0.28 3.86 -7.84
C GLY A 157 -0.71 5.04 -7.84
N GLY A 158 -1.21 5.47 -6.68
CA GLY A 158 -2.23 6.49 -6.54
C GLY A 158 -3.64 5.93 -6.33
N GLY A 159 -4.67 6.68 -6.72
CA GLY A 159 -6.06 6.37 -6.41
C GLY A 159 -6.98 7.59 -6.44
N TYR A 160 -7.98 7.64 -5.56
CA TYR A 160 -9.05 8.64 -5.61
C TYR A 160 -8.65 10.00 -5.01
N THR A 161 -8.87 11.09 -5.76
CA THR A 161 -8.63 12.49 -5.32
C THR A 161 -9.33 12.83 -4.01
N LEU A 162 -10.54 12.31 -3.78
CA LEU A 162 -11.30 12.57 -2.55
C LEU A 162 -10.65 12.02 -1.28
N GLU A 163 -9.84 10.95 -1.38
CA GLU A 163 -9.08 10.44 -0.25
C GLU A 163 -7.78 11.23 -0.05
N MET A 164 -7.17 11.70 -1.14
CA MET A 164 -6.00 12.60 -1.09
C MET A 164 -6.32 13.89 -0.32
N GLU A 165 -7.51 14.49 -0.51
CA GLU A 165 -7.91 15.67 0.28
C GLU A 165 -8.02 15.35 1.77
N ARG A 166 -8.62 14.20 2.13
CA ARG A 166 -8.69 13.71 3.52
C ARG A 166 -7.30 13.48 4.12
N PHE A 167 -6.36 12.91 3.35
CA PHE A 167 -4.98 12.72 3.79
C PHE A 167 -4.23 14.04 3.99
N GLN A 168 -4.37 15.00 3.06
CA GLN A 168 -3.73 16.31 3.19
C GLN A 168 -4.22 17.04 4.45
N ASP A 169 -5.52 17.03 4.72
CA ASP A 169 -6.05 17.65 5.93
C ASP A 169 -5.75 16.85 7.20
N LEU A 170 -5.69 15.51 7.16
CA LEU A 170 -5.26 14.69 8.29
C LEU A 170 -3.78 14.93 8.64
N PHE A 171 -2.89 14.94 7.64
CA PHE A 171 -1.46 15.18 7.85
C PHE A 171 -1.17 16.60 8.31
N HIS A 172 -1.81 17.60 7.71
CA HIS A 172 -1.62 19.01 8.07
C HIS A 172 -2.29 19.40 9.40
N ASN A 173 -3.55 19.00 9.62
CA ASN A 173 -4.33 19.47 10.78
C ASN A 173 -4.23 18.56 12.00
N GLU A 174 -3.81 17.30 11.86
CA GLU A 174 -3.70 16.36 12.99
C GLU A 174 -2.27 15.86 13.20
N TYR A 175 -1.62 15.19 12.23
CA TYR A 175 -0.29 14.62 12.45
C TYR A 175 0.77 15.66 12.80
N LYS A 176 0.92 16.72 11.99
CA LYS A 176 1.90 17.79 12.20
C LYS A 176 1.72 18.60 13.49
N LYS A 177 0.57 18.48 14.18
CA LYS A 177 0.33 19.07 15.52
C LYS A 177 0.79 18.18 16.68
N ASN A 178 1.08 16.90 16.42
CA ASN A 178 1.36 15.90 17.45
C ASN A 178 2.71 15.19 17.27
N PHE A 179 3.26 15.16 16.05
CA PHE A 179 4.49 14.44 15.70
C PHE A 179 5.29 15.22 14.66
N ARG A 180 6.63 15.11 14.67
CA ARG A 180 7.42 15.39 13.45
C ARG A 180 6.97 14.39 12.39
N THR A 181 6.47 14.88 11.27
CA THR A 181 5.94 14.03 10.20
C THR A 181 6.93 14.04 9.04
N VAL A 182 7.28 12.86 8.52
CA VAL A 182 8.32 12.67 7.50
C VAL A 182 7.78 11.73 6.42
N ALA A 183 8.01 12.04 5.15
CA ALA A 183 7.63 11.16 4.04
C ALA A 183 8.86 10.42 3.49
N TRP A 184 8.80 9.09 3.40
CA TRP A 184 9.89 8.25 2.89
C TRP A 184 9.44 7.51 1.63
N ILE A 185 9.98 7.89 0.48
CA ILE A 185 9.44 7.55 -0.84
C ILE A 185 10.15 6.34 -1.45
N GLU A 186 9.42 5.23 -1.55
CA GLU A 186 9.77 4.08 -2.41
C GLU A 186 9.19 4.28 -3.82
N SER A 187 7.89 4.57 -3.90
CA SER A 187 7.21 4.95 -5.15
C SER A 187 5.93 5.72 -4.84
N ALA A 188 5.82 6.96 -5.31
CA ALA A 188 4.70 7.83 -5.01
C ALA A 188 4.10 8.39 -6.30
N ILE A 189 3.11 7.70 -6.86
CA ILE A 189 2.46 8.09 -8.13
C ILE A 189 1.07 8.66 -7.88
N SER A 190 0.69 9.66 -8.67
CA SER A 190 -0.63 10.28 -8.68
C SER A 190 -1.09 10.71 -7.27
N ALA A 191 -2.25 10.23 -6.80
CA ALA A 191 -2.76 10.54 -5.46
C ALA A 191 -1.77 10.20 -4.33
N ALA A 192 -0.82 9.28 -4.52
CA ALA A 192 0.20 8.94 -3.53
C ALA A 192 1.37 9.93 -3.46
N ALA A 193 1.62 10.70 -4.52
CA ALA A 193 2.49 11.88 -4.45
C ALA A 193 1.75 13.06 -3.79
N MET A 194 0.49 13.27 -4.17
CA MET A 194 -0.28 14.42 -3.72
C MET A 194 -0.73 14.34 -2.26
N SER A 195 -1.02 13.14 -1.73
CA SER A 195 -1.47 12.94 -0.34
C SER A 195 -0.46 13.41 0.72
N PRO A 196 0.82 12.99 0.69
CA PRO A 196 1.84 13.45 1.64
C PRO A 196 2.37 14.87 1.34
N TRP A 197 1.96 15.54 0.26
CA TRP A 197 2.56 16.80 -0.21
C TRP A 197 2.54 17.96 0.81
N VAL A 198 1.67 17.91 1.82
CA VAL A 198 1.61 18.87 2.92
C VAL A 198 2.70 18.68 3.99
N ILE A 199 3.55 17.66 3.86
CA ILE A 199 4.69 17.36 4.72
C ILE A 199 5.94 18.08 4.15
N GLU A 200 6.67 18.79 5.00
CA GLU A 200 7.87 19.57 4.64
C GLU A 200 9.10 18.70 4.32
N GLU A 201 9.11 17.46 4.82
CA GLU A 201 10.33 16.68 4.95
C GLU A 201 10.23 15.34 4.21
N PHE A 202 10.81 15.30 3.01
CA PHE A 202 10.92 14.11 2.18
C PHE A 202 12.31 13.46 2.26
N TYR A 203 12.33 12.14 2.31
CA TYR A 203 13.48 11.28 2.03
C TYR A 203 13.10 10.32 0.91
N PHE A 204 14.05 9.96 0.04
CA PHE A 204 13.80 9.03 -1.06
C PHE A 204 14.62 7.76 -0.85
N MET A 205 14.08 6.60 -1.22
CA MET A 205 14.93 5.45 -1.54
C MET A 205 15.74 5.75 -2.80
N LYS A 206 16.83 5.03 -3.05
CA LYS A 206 17.71 5.25 -4.21
C LYS A 206 17.01 5.04 -5.54
N LYS A 207 16.05 4.11 -5.60
CA LYS A 207 15.11 3.91 -6.72
C LYS A 207 13.81 4.71 -6.57
N GLY A 208 13.72 5.55 -5.54
CA GLY A 208 12.57 6.37 -5.22
C GLY A 208 12.20 7.32 -6.35
N ASN A 209 10.89 7.44 -6.59
CA ASN A 209 10.32 8.27 -7.64
C ASN A 209 8.98 8.87 -7.18
N MET A 210 8.66 10.07 -7.64
CA MET A 210 7.43 10.77 -7.24
C MET A 210 6.85 11.66 -8.35
N GLY A 211 5.54 11.58 -8.61
CA GLY A 211 4.86 12.48 -9.54
C GLY A 211 3.68 11.84 -10.30
N ALA A 212 3.57 12.16 -11.60
CA ALA A 212 2.48 11.72 -12.49
C ALA A 212 1.06 11.92 -11.89
N CYS A 213 0.81 13.16 -11.44
CA CYS A 213 -0.37 13.66 -10.73
C CYS A 213 -1.51 14.15 -11.63
N THR A 214 -1.55 13.75 -12.90
CA THR A 214 -2.66 14.08 -13.80
C THR A 214 -3.98 13.50 -13.28
N GLU A 215 -4.99 14.34 -13.12
CA GLU A 215 -6.30 13.92 -12.62
C GLU A 215 -7.18 13.40 -13.76
N TRP A 216 -7.64 12.16 -13.65
CA TRP A 216 -8.49 11.48 -14.64
C TRP A 216 -9.96 11.41 -14.17
N SER A 217 -10.88 11.20 -15.10
CA SER A 217 -12.31 10.92 -14.87
C SER A 217 -12.75 9.68 -15.66
N GLY A 218 -13.66 8.89 -15.08
CA GLY A 218 -14.30 7.75 -15.73
C GLY A 218 -13.32 6.81 -16.42
N ALA A 219 -13.54 6.55 -17.71
CA ALA A 219 -12.67 5.75 -18.57
C ALA A 219 -11.40 6.51 -19.01
N LEU A 220 -10.58 6.92 -18.04
CA LEU A 220 -9.29 7.61 -18.24
C LEU A 220 -9.36 8.84 -19.17
N GLN A 221 -10.38 9.69 -18.98
CA GLN A 221 -10.43 11.00 -19.63
C GLN A 221 -9.70 12.02 -18.74
N ALA A 222 -8.70 12.73 -19.28
CA ALA A 222 -7.99 13.76 -18.53
C ALA A 222 -8.97 14.89 -18.15
N SER A 223 -8.91 15.34 -16.89
CA SER A 223 -9.75 16.43 -16.40
C SER A 223 -9.42 17.74 -17.12
N LYS A 224 -10.45 18.53 -17.40
CA LYS A 224 -10.34 19.80 -18.13
C LYS A 224 -11.03 20.93 -17.37
N ASP A 225 -10.85 22.14 -17.90
CA ASP A 225 -11.64 23.32 -17.57
C ASP A 225 -11.75 23.55 -16.05
N VAL A 226 -12.96 23.71 -15.51
CA VAL A 226 -13.19 24.00 -14.08
C VAL A 226 -12.60 22.92 -13.16
N ARG A 227 -12.71 21.62 -13.49
CA ARG A 227 -12.18 20.55 -12.64
C ARG A 227 -10.64 20.61 -12.59
N LEU A 228 -10.00 20.80 -13.75
CA LEU A 228 -8.55 20.94 -13.81
C LEU A 228 -8.06 22.18 -13.04
N ALA A 229 -8.73 23.32 -13.21
CA ALA A 229 -8.41 24.53 -12.45
C ALA A 229 -8.56 24.33 -10.94
N MET A 230 -9.60 23.61 -10.49
CA MET A 230 -9.79 23.28 -9.07
C MET A 230 -8.66 22.41 -8.51
N ILE A 231 -8.26 21.31 -9.17
CA ILE A 231 -7.22 20.43 -8.64
C ILE A 231 -5.82 21.05 -8.71
N LEU A 232 -5.54 21.91 -9.71
CA LEU A 232 -4.32 22.72 -9.74
C LEU A 232 -4.27 23.69 -8.55
N HIS A 233 -5.36 24.41 -8.26
CA HIS A 233 -5.40 25.34 -7.14
C HIS A 233 -5.36 24.65 -5.77
N LYS A 234 -6.04 23.50 -5.60
CA LYS A 234 -5.92 22.69 -4.37
C LYS A 234 -4.47 22.26 -4.11
N MET A 235 -3.74 21.89 -5.17
CA MET A 235 -2.33 21.51 -5.04
C MET A 235 -1.36 22.68 -4.88
N GLU A 236 -1.70 23.87 -5.37
CA GLU A 236 -1.00 25.13 -5.01
C GLU A 236 -1.14 25.42 -3.51
N VAL A 237 -2.35 25.31 -2.96
CA VAL A 237 -2.61 25.44 -1.51
C VAL A 237 -1.88 24.34 -0.71
N ALA A 238 -1.88 23.09 -1.19
CA ALA A 238 -1.12 22.01 -0.57
C ALA A 238 0.40 22.24 -0.60
N SER A 239 0.93 22.84 -1.69
CA SER A 239 2.34 23.24 -1.79
C SER A 239 2.69 24.28 -0.73
N SER A 240 1.84 25.29 -0.55
CA SER A 240 1.98 26.29 0.53
C SER A 240 1.93 25.66 1.92
N LYS A 241 0.97 24.74 2.17
CA LYS A 241 0.86 23.95 3.43
C LYS A 241 2.09 23.09 3.76
N GLY A 242 2.93 22.76 2.78
CA GLY A 242 4.17 21.98 2.91
C GLY A 242 5.46 22.76 2.67
N GLY A 243 5.40 24.06 2.36
CA GLY A 243 6.58 24.89 2.05
C GLY A 243 7.21 24.64 0.68
N HIS A 244 6.54 23.91 -0.21
CA HIS A 244 7.07 23.50 -1.53
C HIS A 244 6.82 24.56 -2.60
N ASN A 245 7.69 24.60 -3.62
CA ASN A 245 7.44 25.45 -4.78
C ASN A 245 6.28 24.86 -5.63
N PRO A 246 5.21 25.63 -5.91
CA PRO A 246 4.02 25.10 -6.57
C PRO A 246 4.25 24.67 -8.03
N PHE A 247 5.31 25.17 -8.70
CA PHE A 247 5.64 24.74 -10.06
C PHE A 247 6.04 23.26 -10.12
N ILE A 248 6.63 22.71 -9.05
CA ILE A 248 7.01 21.29 -8.98
C ILE A 248 5.77 20.41 -9.10
N MET A 249 4.78 20.61 -8.23
CA MET A 249 3.54 19.84 -8.24
C MET A 249 2.70 20.12 -9.50
N ARG A 250 2.66 21.38 -9.96
CA ARG A 250 1.97 21.73 -11.20
C ARG A 250 2.55 20.99 -12.42
N ALA A 251 3.87 20.88 -12.53
CA ALA A 251 4.53 20.06 -13.55
C ALA A 251 4.29 18.54 -13.37
N MET A 252 4.02 18.07 -12.15
CA MET A 252 3.55 16.69 -11.93
C MET A 252 2.10 16.50 -12.37
N GLN A 253 1.27 17.54 -12.40
CA GLN A 253 -0.16 17.43 -12.75
C GLN A 253 -0.43 17.54 -14.26
N ILE A 254 0.23 18.48 -14.94
CA ILE A 254 -0.02 18.82 -16.35
C ILE A 254 1.27 18.83 -17.19
N GLN A 255 1.12 18.80 -18.52
CA GLN A 255 2.23 19.05 -19.44
C GLN A 255 2.67 20.51 -19.33
N GLN A 256 3.76 20.73 -18.60
CA GLN A 256 4.33 22.05 -18.36
C GLN A 256 5.84 21.93 -18.11
N GLY A 257 6.63 22.76 -18.78
CA GLY A 257 8.07 22.85 -18.55
C GLY A 257 8.41 23.14 -17.09
N LEU A 258 9.50 22.54 -16.61
CA LEU A 258 10.07 22.86 -15.30
C LEU A 258 11.59 22.90 -15.44
N SER A 259 12.20 24.01 -15.07
CA SER A 259 13.64 24.14 -14.98
C SER A 259 14.05 24.73 -13.63
N VAL A 260 15.32 24.55 -13.27
CA VAL A 260 15.85 24.90 -11.96
C VAL A 260 17.26 25.44 -12.07
N THR A 261 17.59 26.39 -11.18
CA THR A 261 18.96 26.86 -10.97
C THR A 261 19.29 26.73 -9.49
N LYS A 262 20.38 26.01 -9.20
CA LYS A 262 21.05 26.03 -7.90
C LYS A 262 22.21 27.02 -7.97
N ASP A 263 22.24 27.95 -7.03
CA ASP A 263 23.37 28.87 -6.87
C ASP A 263 24.55 28.14 -6.20
N PRO A 264 25.77 28.18 -6.78
CA PRO A 264 26.89 27.37 -6.31
C PRO A 264 27.59 27.94 -5.07
N VAL A 265 27.31 29.18 -4.66
CA VAL A 265 27.96 29.84 -3.51
C VAL A 265 27.05 29.80 -2.28
N THR A 266 25.76 30.06 -2.47
CA THR A 266 24.75 30.14 -1.40
C THR A 266 23.92 28.86 -1.26
N GLY A 267 23.99 27.94 -2.22
CA GLY A 267 23.14 26.75 -2.30
C GLY A 267 21.67 27.05 -2.63
N LYS A 268 21.29 28.33 -2.82
CA LYS A 268 19.90 28.75 -3.08
C LYS A 268 19.37 28.09 -4.35
N ILE A 269 18.24 27.40 -4.23
CA ILE A 269 17.52 26.81 -5.35
C ILE A 269 16.42 27.78 -5.81
N THR A 270 16.29 27.95 -7.12
CA THR A 270 15.21 28.73 -7.75
C THR A 270 14.59 27.90 -8.87
N TRP A 271 13.27 27.70 -8.79
CA TRP A 271 12.47 26.92 -9.74
C TRP A 271 11.74 27.85 -10.70
N PHE A 272 11.58 27.41 -11.95
CA PHE A 272 10.94 28.17 -13.04
C PHE A 272 9.94 27.29 -13.78
N ASP A 273 8.78 27.85 -14.10
CA ASP A 273 7.60 27.24 -14.73
C ASP A 273 7.73 26.95 -16.24
N ASN A 274 8.96 26.90 -16.74
CA ASN A 274 9.33 26.82 -18.15
C ASN A 274 10.69 26.12 -18.31
N THR A 275 11.05 25.68 -19.51
CA THR A 275 12.32 24.98 -19.80
C THR A 275 13.54 25.89 -20.01
N THR A 276 13.38 27.21 -20.11
CA THR A 276 14.42 28.13 -20.62
C THR A 276 15.11 29.01 -19.57
N SER A 277 14.54 29.16 -18.38
CA SER A 277 15.05 30.09 -17.34
C SER A 277 16.06 29.45 -16.38
N GLY A 278 15.96 28.13 -16.15
CA GLY A 278 16.84 27.37 -15.26
C GLY A 278 18.03 26.73 -15.97
N LYS A 279 19.15 26.55 -15.26
CA LYS A 279 20.36 25.86 -15.79
C LYS A 279 20.14 24.37 -16.08
N LYS A 280 19.19 23.72 -15.40
CA LYS A 280 18.83 22.31 -15.53
C LYS A 280 17.34 22.22 -15.87
N ILE A 281 17.00 21.50 -16.95
CA ILE A 281 15.61 21.08 -17.21
C ILE A 281 15.32 19.86 -16.33
N ILE A 282 14.17 19.90 -15.64
CA ILE A 282 13.65 18.85 -14.76
C ILE A 282 12.41 18.19 -15.38
N ASN A 283 11.59 18.96 -16.09
CA ASN A 283 10.49 18.45 -16.92
C ASN A 283 10.49 19.17 -18.28
N PRO A 284 10.46 18.46 -19.43
CA PRO A 284 10.27 19.09 -20.74
C PRO A 284 8.82 19.58 -20.90
N ASP A 285 8.58 20.52 -21.82
CA ASP A 285 7.28 21.19 -21.96
C ASP A 285 6.10 20.26 -22.32
N ASN A 286 6.39 19.09 -22.92
CA ASN A 286 5.41 18.04 -23.23
C ASN A 286 5.41 16.86 -22.23
N GLY A 287 6.23 16.92 -21.18
CA GLY A 287 6.33 15.88 -20.15
C GLY A 287 5.38 16.14 -18.99
N VAL A 288 5.03 15.08 -18.26
CA VAL A 288 4.42 15.18 -16.92
C VAL A 288 5.46 14.67 -15.93
N LEU A 289 5.83 15.49 -14.96
CA LEU A 289 6.97 15.22 -14.09
C LEU A 289 6.76 13.96 -13.25
N THR A 290 7.76 13.08 -13.28
CA THR A 290 8.06 12.11 -12.23
C THR A 290 9.51 12.33 -11.81
N ILE A 291 9.72 12.97 -10.66
CA ILE A 291 11.06 13.29 -10.17
C ILE A 291 11.69 12.06 -9.52
N ASN A 292 12.98 11.84 -9.76
CA ASN A 292 13.76 10.75 -9.16
C ASN A 292 14.49 11.23 -7.90
N SER A 293 14.97 10.26 -7.11
CA SER A 293 15.74 10.46 -5.87
C SER A 293 16.94 11.42 -5.99
N ILE A 294 17.66 11.41 -7.11
CA ILE A 294 18.87 12.22 -7.33
C ILE A 294 18.48 13.69 -7.54
N ASP A 295 17.64 13.97 -8.54
CA ASP A 295 17.16 15.33 -8.81
C ASP A 295 16.38 15.91 -7.61
N ALA A 296 15.62 15.09 -6.88
CA ALA A 296 14.89 15.51 -5.70
C ALA A 296 15.82 16.00 -4.56
N VAL A 297 16.95 15.35 -4.33
CA VAL A 297 17.92 15.76 -3.30
C VAL A 297 18.86 16.86 -3.83
N GLU A 298 19.33 16.77 -5.08
CA GLU A 298 20.20 17.77 -5.69
C GLU A 298 19.53 19.16 -5.71
N TYR A 299 18.23 19.21 -6.02
CA TYR A 299 17.43 20.44 -6.07
C TYR A 299 16.50 20.62 -4.85
N GLY A 300 16.78 19.94 -3.74
CA GLY A 300 16.28 20.29 -2.41
C GLY A 300 14.78 20.11 -2.17
N LEU A 301 14.10 19.27 -2.96
CA LEU A 301 12.77 18.75 -2.62
C LEU A 301 12.84 17.70 -1.51
N ALA A 302 13.92 16.92 -1.48
CA ALA A 302 14.20 15.90 -0.47
C ALA A 302 15.49 16.22 0.30
N ARG A 303 15.56 15.74 1.56
CA ARG A 303 16.70 15.94 2.46
C ARG A 303 17.89 15.04 2.12
N ALA A 304 17.63 13.75 1.89
CA ALA A 304 18.64 12.75 1.56
C ALA A 304 18.04 11.52 0.87
N ILE A 305 18.93 10.66 0.38
CA ILE A 305 18.60 9.30 -0.06
C ILE A 305 18.87 8.33 1.10
N ALA A 306 17.95 7.40 1.35
CA ALA A 306 18.07 6.33 2.33
C ALA A 306 17.29 5.09 1.87
N ASP A 307 17.97 3.95 1.69
CA ASP A 307 17.37 2.68 1.24
C ASP A 307 16.84 1.83 2.41
N ASN A 308 17.20 2.14 3.66
CA ASN A 308 16.74 1.42 4.86
C ASN A 308 16.51 2.35 6.07
N THR A 309 15.88 1.81 7.11
CA THR A 309 15.52 2.54 8.34
C THR A 309 16.72 3.13 9.08
N GLN A 310 17.90 2.48 9.04
CA GLN A 310 19.09 3.00 9.71
C GLN A 310 19.64 4.23 8.99
N GLU A 311 19.74 4.17 7.66
CA GLU A 311 20.09 5.33 6.81
C GLU A 311 19.09 6.47 6.96
N LEU A 312 17.78 6.16 7.02
CA LEU A 312 16.75 7.16 7.23
C LEU A 312 16.92 7.87 8.58
N CYS A 313 17.06 7.12 9.68
CA CYS A 313 17.20 7.71 11.01
C CYS A 313 18.51 8.51 11.15
N ARG A 314 19.62 8.01 10.60
CA ARG A 314 20.89 8.74 10.45
C ARG A 314 20.69 10.07 9.71
N ALA A 315 20.00 10.07 8.58
CA ALA A 315 19.79 11.27 7.76
C ALA A 315 18.70 12.23 8.31
N MET A 316 17.90 11.76 9.26
CA MET A 316 16.79 12.49 9.90
C MET A 316 17.14 13.08 11.27
N LEU A 317 18.05 12.43 12.00
CA LEU A 317 18.39 12.74 13.39
C LEU A 317 19.89 13.06 13.58
N GLY A 318 20.76 12.56 12.68
CA GLY A 318 22.22 12.69 12.75
C GLY A 318 22.92 11.37 13.09
N GLU A 319 24.22 11.28 12.78
CA GLU A 319 25.03 10.05 12.92
C GLU A 319 25.05 9.48 14.34
N ASN A 320 25.07 10.35 15.35
CA ASN A 320 25.21 10.00 16.77
C ASN A 320 23.89 10.11 17.55
N ALA A 321 22.74 10.17 16.88
CA ALA A 321 21.45 10.33 17.54
C ALA A 321 20.87 8.99 18.00
N GLU A 322 20.53 8.88 19.28
CA GLU A 322 19.85 7.70 19.82
C GLU A 322 18.36 7.69 19.41
N TYR A 323 17.89 6.56 18.88
CA TYR A 323 16.51 6.37 18.50
C TYR A 323 16.01 4.94 18.77
N GLU A 324 14.71 4.81 18.97
CA GLU A 324 14.02 3.52 19.05
C GLU A 324 12.90 3.48 18.00
N ILE A 325 12.89 2.44 17.17
CA ILE A 325 11.74 2.13 16.32
C ILE A 325 10.70 1.45 17.20
N ILE A 326 9.51 2.05 17.29
CA ILE A 326 8.39 1.60 18.13
C ILE A 326 7.09 1.54 17.31
N ALA A 327 5.95 1.29 17.98
CA ALA A 327 4.61 1.30 17.37
C ALA A 327 4.44 0.29 16.22
N GLN A 328 5.16 -0.84 16.27
CA GLN A 328 5.04 -1.95 15.30
C GLN A 328 3.62 -2.53 15.27
N ASP A 329 2.92 -2.55 16.40
CA ASP A 329 1.50 -2.92 16.50
C ASP A 329 0.57 -1.89 15.83
N VAL A 330 0.97 -0.61 15.79
CA VAL A 330 0.25 0.45 15.05
C VAL A 330 0.52 0.37 13.55
N SER A 331 1.76 0.07 13.13
CA SER A 331 2.06 -0.27 11.72
C SER A 331 1.24 -1.48 11.30
N ALA A 332 1.27 -2.55 12.10
CA ALA A 332 0.51 -3.77 11.83
C ALA A 332 -1.01 -3.52 11.80
N TYR A 333 -1.55 -2.55 12.56
CA TYR A 333 -2.96 -2.15 12.43
C TYR A 333 -3.26 -1.54 11.05
N VAL A 334 -2.41 -0.62 10.55
CA VAL A 334 -2.55 -0.04 9.21
C VAL A 334 -2.36 -1.10 8.12
N ASP A 335 -1.36 -1.97 8.25
CA ASP A 335 -1.08 -3.05 7.31
C ASP A 335 -2.23 -4.08 7.24
N ASN A 336 -2.81 -4.44 8.39
CA ASN A 336 -3.97 -5.34 8.44
C ASN A 336 -5.25 -4.69 7.91
N PHE A 337 -5.41 -3.36 8.07
CA PHE A 337 -6.50 -2.63 7.42
C PHE A 337 -6.37 -2.75 5.89
N MET A 338 -5.21 -2.44 5.32
CA MET A 338 -4.95 -2.57 3.88
C MET A 338 -5.26 -4.01 3.39
N ARG A 339 -4.74 -5.03 4.10
CA ARG A 339 -4.97 -6.45 3.76
C ARG A 339 -6.45 -6.87 3.81
N GLU A 340 -7.23 -6.42 4.80
CA GLU A 340 -8.68 -6.69 4.85
C GLU A 340 -9.46 -5.93 3.76
N GLN A 341 -9.01 -4.76 3.30
CA GLN A 341 -9.62 -4.04 2.17
C GLN A 341 -9.32 -4.72 0.82
N THR A 342 -8.09 -5.15 0.56
CA THR A 342 -7.77 -5.95 -0.63
C THR A 342 -8.55 -7.26 -0.67
N LYS A 343 -8.76 -7.89 0.48
CA LYS A 343 -9.62 -9.08 0.64
C LYS A 343 -11.10 -8.74 0.41
N ALA A 344 -11.54 -7.54 0.80
CA ALA A 344 -12.89 -7.05 0.51
C ALA A 344 -13.09 -6.87 -0.99
N GLU A 345 -12.22 -6.12 -1.68
CA GLU A 345 -12.24 -5.97 -3.14
C GLU A 345 -12.28 -7.34 -3.85
N LYS A 346 -11.28 -8.19 -3.60
CA LYS A 346 -11.13 -9.49 -4.26
C LYS A 346 -12.28 -10.48 -4.00
N THR A 347 -13.12 -10.27 -2.99
CA THR A 347 -14.24 -11.16 -2.66
C THR A 347 -15.63 -10.52 -2.72
N ALA A 348 -15.72 -9.21 -3.00
CA ALA A 348 -16.99 -8.48 -3.04
C ALA A 348 -17.97 -9.04 -4.08
N VAL A 349 -17.48 -9.31 -5.30
CA VAL A 349 -18.27 -9.92 -6.38
C VAL A 349 -18.80 -11.30 -5.98
N GLU A 350 -17.99 -12.13 -5.31
CA GLU A 350 -18.46 -13.42 -4.82
C GLU A 350 -19.54 -13.29 -3.75
N VAL A 351 -19.39 -12.35 -2.81
CA VAL A 351 -20.36 -12.10 -1.74
C VAL A 351 -21.67 -11.56 -2.32
N ALA A 352 -21.60 -10.68 -3.33
CA ALA A 352 -22.78 -10.20 -4.07
C ALA A 352 -23.47 -11.33 -4.87
N ILE A 353 -22.73 -12.22 -5.53
CA ILE A 353 -23.31 -13.40 -6.21
C ILE A 353 -23.98 -14.35 -5.19
N LYS A 354 -23.32 -14.60 -4.05
CA LYS A 354 -23.88 -15.42 -2.95
C LYS A 354 -25.14 -14.77 -2.35
N TYR A 355 -25.17 -13.45 -2.25
CA TYR A 355 -26.34 -12.65 -1.84
C TYR A 355 -27.51 -12.83 -2.82
N THR A 356 -27.33 -12.43 -4.08
CA THR A 356 -28.37 -12.46 -5.11
C THR A 356 -28.92 -13.86 -5.35
N ARG A 357 -28.06 -14.90 -5.31
CA ARG A 357 -28.51 -16.30 -5.40
C ARG A 357 -29.38 -16.71 -4.22
N ALA A 358 -29.05 -16.30 -2.99
CA ALA A 358 -29.84 -16.62 -1.81
C ALA A 358 -31.21 -15.89 -1.82
N VAL A 359 -31.26 -14.64 -2.32
CA VAL A 359 -32.52 -13.91 -2.57
C VAL A 359 -33.40 -14.63 -3.58
N ALA A 360 -32.85 -15.01 -4.74
CA ALA A 360 -33.60 -15.69 -5.79
C ALA A 360 -34.12 -17.06 -5.34
N LEU A 361 -33.34 -17.82 -4.56
CA LEU A 361 -33.80 -19.07 -3.96
C LEU A 361 -34.91 -18.83 -2.93
N ALA A 362 -34.79 -17.82 -2.06
CA ALA A 362 -35.85 -17.46 -1.12
C ALA A 362 -37.16 -17.05 -1.82
N GLN A 363 -37.09 -16.37 -2.97
CA GLN A 363 -38.26 -16.02 -3.78
C GLN A 363 -38.94 -17.24 -4.44
N ALA A 364 -38.16 -18.26 -4.82
CA ALA A 364 -38.68 -19.46 -5.49
C ALA A 364 -39.23 -20.53 -4.52
N VAL A 365 -38.77 -20.56 -3.27
CA VAL A 365 -39.09 -21.63 -2.32
C VAL A 365 -40.44 -21.40 -1.63
N GLN A 366 -41.33 -22.39 -1.76
CA GLN A 366 -42.65 -22.39 -1.13
C GLN A 366 -42.60 -22.69 0.38
N ASP A 367 -41.74 -23.61 0.82
CA ASP A 367 -41.62 -23.94 2.24
C ASP A 367 -41.03 -22.80 3.07
N LYS A 368 -41.62 -22.56 4.25
CA LYS A 368 -41.27 -21.42 5.10
C LYS A 368 -39.94 -21.62 5.86
N GLN A 369 -39.56 -22.86 6.17
CA GLN A 369 -38.31 -23.17 6.87
C GLN A 369 -37.11 -23.11 5.92
N GLU A 370 -37.21 -23.72 4.74
CA GLU A 370 -36.20 -23.62 3.68
C GLU A 370 -36.01 -22.18 3.20
N ARG A 371 -37.11 -21.43 2.99
CA ARG A 371 -37.03 -20.00 2.67
C ARG A 371 -36.33 -19.20 3.78
N GLY A 372 -36.66 -19.48 5.04
CA GLY A 372 -36.01 -18.87 6.20
C GLY A 372 -34.50 -19.10 6.23
N ALA A 373 -34.04 -20.30 5.85
CA ALA A 373 -32.62 -20.60 5.72
C ALA A 373 -31.94 -19.76 4.62
N GLN A 374 -32.56 -19.63 3.44
CA GLN A 374 -32.03 -18.80 2.35
C GLN A 374 -31.99 -17.31 2.72
N VAL A 375 -33.03 -16.78 3.36
CA VAL A 375 -33.05 -15.40 3.88
C VAL A 375 -31.93 -15.17 4.89
N ASN A 376 -31.62 -16.13 5.76
CA ASN A 376 -30.51 -16.01 6.71
C ASN A 376 -29.13 -16.03 6.02
N ILE A 377 -28.96 -16.79 4.93
CA ILE A 377 -27.75 -16.74 4.09
C ILE A 377 -27.62 -15.35 3.44
N ALA A 378 -28.70 -14.82 2.86
CA ALA A 378 -28.71 -13.50 2.24
C ALA A 378 -28.36 -12.39 3.25
N LYS A 379 -29.01 -12.37 4.43
CA LYS A 379 -28.70 -11.43 5.53
C LYS A 379 -27.22 -11.46 5.93
N LYS A 380 -26.59 -12.64 5.97
CA LYS A 380 -25.16 -12.78 6.27
C LYS A 380 -24.26 -12.14 5.21
N GLN A 381 -24.58 -12.31 3.92
CA GLN A 381 -23.81 -11.67 2.84
C GLN A 381 -24.01 -10.15 2.82
N LEU A 382 -25.26 -9.70 3.00
CA LEU A 382 -25.61 -8.28 3.03
C LEU A 382 -24.91 -7.55 4.18
N ALA A 383 -24.90 -8.14 5.38
CA ALA A 383 -24.16 -7.61 6.53
C ALA A 383 -22.63 -7.57 6.29
N GLN A 384 -22.08 -8.47 5.48
CA GLN A 384 -20.65 -8.46 5.12
C GLN A 384 -20.32 -7.33 4.12
N LEU A 385 -21.17 -7.07 3.13
CA LEU A 385 -21.06 -5.89 2.27
C LEU A 385 -21.18 -4.60 3.10
N ARG A 386 -22.19 -4.51 3.96
CA ARG A 386 -22.44 -3.39 4.88
C ARG A 386 -21.25 -3.14 5.83
N LYS A 387 -20.59 -4.20 6.29
CA LYS A 387 -19.35 -4.10 7.10
C LYS A 387 -18.22 -3.45 6.32
N TRP A 388 -17.99 -3.83 5.06
CA TRP A 388 -16.89 -3.27 4.26
C TRP A 388 -17.10 -1.78 3.96
N VAL A 389 -18.31 -1.38 3.57
CA VAL A 389 -18.66 0.05 3.40
C VAL A 389 -18.48 0.84 4.70
N LYS A 390 -18.80 0.25 5.87
CA LYS A 390 -18.56 0.89 7.18
C LYS A 390 -17.10 0.89 7.64
N MET A 391 -16.23 0.06 7.06
CA MET A 391 -14.79 0.09 7.31
C MET A 391 -14.05 1.08 6.40
N ASN A 392 -14.50 1.25 5.15
CA ASN A 392 -14.05 2.29 4.25
C ASN A 392 -15.25 2.77 3.40
N PRO A 393 -15.79 3.99 3.64
CA PRO A 393 -16.92 4.52 2.90
C PRO A 393 -16.73 4.56 1.39
N ASN A 394 -15.49 4.61 0.89
CA ASN A 394 -15.23 4.62 -0.55
C ASN A 394 -15.58 3.29 -1.23
N MET A 395 -15.70 2.20 -0.47
CA MET A 395 -16.20 0.91 -0.97
C MET A 395 -17.66 1.01 -1.45
N GLU A 396 -18.42 2.02 -1.02
CA GLU A 396 -19.78 2.32 -1.51
C GLU A 396 -19.80 2.46 -3.04
N PHE A 397 -18.91 3.29 -3.59
CA PHE A 397 -18.84 3.59 -5.02
C PHE A 397 -17.78 2.76 -5.77
N HIS A 398 -16.69 2.35 -5.10
CA HIS A 398 -15.67 1.49 -5.71
C HIS A 398 -16.25 0.12 -6.09
N LEU A 399 -17.03 -0.50 -5.19
CA LEU A 399 -17.70 -1.78 -5.46
C LEU A 399 -18.94 -1.63 -6.35
N ALA A 400 -19.50 -0.43 -6.48
CA ALA A 400 -20.71 -0.20 -7.29
C ALA A 400 -20.54 -0.60 -8.76
N ASN A 401 -19.36 -0.32 -9.33
CA ASN A 401 -19.02 -0.72 -10.70
C ASN A 401 -18.88 -2.25 -10.85
N GLN A 402 -18.54 -2.97 -9.77
CA GLN A 402 -18.37 -4.42 -9.77
C GLN A 402 -19.69 -5.17 -9.53
N ILE A 403 -20.61 -4.57 -8.77
CA ILE A 403 -21.87 -5.17 -8.32
C ILE A 403 -23.08 -4.69 -9.15
N GLY A 404 -22.98 -3.55 -9.82
CA GLY A 404 -24.05 -2.96 -10.63
C GLY A 404 -25.06 -2.10 -9.84
N ALA A 405 -24.75 -1.77 -8.58
CA ALA A 405 -25.57 -0.91 -7.71
C ALA A 405 -24.69 -0.14 -6.72
N LEU A 406 -25.03 1.12 -6.43
CA LEU A 406 -24.40 1.89 -5.36
C LEU A 406 -24.74 1.26 -4.01
N LEU A 407 -23.74 0.97 -3.17
CA LEU A 407 -23.95 0.31 -1.88
C LEU A 407 -24.25 1.31 -0.75
N ASP A 408 -25.13 2.28 -1.01
CA ASP A 408 -25.49 3.29 -0.01
C ASP A 408 -26.45 2.73 1.08
N GLU A 409 -26.67 3.52 2.13
CA GLU A 409 -27.55 3.13 3.24
C GLU A 409 -29.02 2.91 2.81
N GLU A 410 -29.49 3.55 1.73
CA GLU A 410 -30.86 3.34 1.20
C GLU A 410 -30.95 2.03 0.42
N TRP A 411 -29.93 1.68 -0.39
CA TRP A 411 -29.81 0.36 -1.01
C TRP A 411 -29.84 -0.74 0.05
N PHE A 412 -29.02 -0.62 1.10
CA PHE A 412 -29.04 -1.57 2.22
C PHE A 412 -30.41 -1.63 2.91
N ARG A 413 -31.09 -0.50 3.13
CA ARG A 413 -32.43 -0.43 3.73
C ARG A 413 -33.47 -1.18 2.87
N ILE A 414 -33.48 -0.95 1.55
CA ILE A 414 -34.37 -1.63 0.60
C ILE A 414 -34.10 -3.15 0.58
N GLN A 415 -32.82 -3.57 0.59
CA GLN A 415 -32.47 -4.98 0.68
C GLN A 415 -32.95 -5.62 2.01
N GLU A 416 -32.77 -4.94 3.14
CA GLU A 416 -33.22 -5.42 4.46
C GLU A 416 -34.75 -5.49 4.59
N GLU A 417 -35.48 -4.59 3.93
CA GLU A 417 -36.94 -4.60 3.84
C GLU A 417 -37.45 -5.77 2.97
N MET A 418 -36.88 -5.98 1.78
CA MET A 418 -37.17 -7.15 0.94
C MET A 418 -36.93 -8.48 1.69
N LEU A 419 -35.82 -8.60 2.43
CA LEU A 419 -35.49 -9.78 3.24
C LEU A 419 -36.36 -9.96 4.48
N ARG A 420 -37.10 -8.93 4.90
CA ARG A 420 -38.13 -9.03 5.94
C ARG A 420 -39.43 -9.55 5.32
N ASP A 421 -39.78 -9.05 4.16
CA ASP A 421 -41.05 -9.35 3.49
C ASP A 421 -41.11 -10.78 2.94
N LEU A 422 -39.97 -11.35 2.53
CA LEU A 422 -39.87 -12.78 2.19
C LEU A 422 -40.21 -13.73 3.35
N LEU A 423 -40.17 -13.28 4.61
CA LEU A 423 -40.49 -14.10 5.79
C LEU A 423 -41.96 -14.06 6.20
N LYS A 424 -42.80 -13.29 5.49
CA LYS A 424 -44.25 -13.28 5.64
C LYS A 424 -44.82 -14.59 5.07
#